data_AF-A0A0G1ZRB1-F1
#
_entry.id   AF-A0A0G1ZRB1-F1
#
_cell.length_a   1.000
_cell.length_b   1.000
_cell.length_c   1.000
_cell.angle_alpha   90.00
_cell.angle_beta   90.00
_cell.angle_gamma   90.00
#
_symmetry.space_group_name_H-M   'P 1'
#
loop_
_entity.id
_entity.type
_entity.pdbx_description
1 polymer ?
#
loop_
_entity_poly.entity_id
_entity_poly.type
_entity_poly.pdbx_seq_one_letter_code
_entity_poly.pdbx_strand_id
1 'polypeptide(L)' 'MPALRRRGGELYKAIRKEERMKIDAHSEVGMVGGELADLLIYLCSITNKRNIDLKQAFRRKEEINKQRVWS' A
#
# COMPACT_ATOMS: atom_id res chain seq x y z
N MET A 1 5.98 -10.64 8.22
CA MET A 1 6.54 -9.74 7.19
C MET A 1 6.32 -10.19 5.73
N PRO A 2 6.28 -11.50 5.35
CA PRO A 2 6.14 -11.93 3.95
C PRO A 2 4.91 -11.41 3.19
N ALA A 3 3.78 -11.21 3.89
CA ALA A 3 2.53 -10.80 3.26
C ALA A 3 2.52 -9.35 2.77
N LEU A 4 3.30 -8.43 3.35
CA LEU A 4 3.39 -7.04 2.86
C LEU A 4 4.01 -6.99 1.47
N ARG A 5 5.12 -7.74 1.29
CA ARG A 5 5.83 -7.85 0.01
C ARG A 5 4.93 -8.42 -1.08
N ARG A 6 4.14 -9.45 -0.76
CA ARG A 6 3.19 -10.06 -1.69
C ARG A 6 2.12 -9.05 -2.13
N ARG A 7 1.47 -8.37 -1.19
CA ARG A 7 0.44 -7.36 -1.48
C ARG A 7 0.97 -6.19 -2.31
N GLY A 8 2.19 -5.72 -2.01
CA GLY A 8 2.85 -4.70 -2.84
C GLY A 8 3.14 -5.17 -4.27
N GLY A 9 3.47 -6.45 -4.45
CA GLY A 9 3.64 -7.05 -5.78
C GLY A 9 2.34 -7.12 -6.59
N GLU A 10 1.22 -7.44 -5.95
CA GLU A 10 -0.09 -7.44 -6.62
C GLU A 10 -0.54 -6.02 -7.00
N LEU A 11 -0.35 -5.03 -6.11
CA LEU A 11 -0.56 -3.62 -6.43
C LEU A 11 0.28 -3.17 -7.63
N TYR A 12 1.56 -3.56 -7.67
CA TYR A 12 2.44 -3.23 -8.79
C TYR A 12 1.94 -3.80 -10.13
N LYS A 13 1.47 -5.06 -10.15
CA LYS A 13 0.85 -5.64 -11.36
C LYS A 13 -0.41 -4.89 -11.77
N ALA A 14 -1.25 -4.49 -10.80
CA ALA A 14 -2.47 -3.72 -11.06
C ALA A 14 -2.18 -2.36 -11.69
N ILE A 15 -1.19 -1.63 -11.19
CA ILE A 15 -0.76 -0.33 -11.75
C ILE A 15 -0.24 -0.52 -13.19
N ARG A 16 0.60 -1.53 -13.42
CA ARG A 16 1.13 -1.81 -14.77
C ARG A 16 0.03 -2.14 -15.79
N LYS A 17 -1.03 -2.82 -15.37
CA LYS A 17 -2.19 -3.10 -16.21
C LYS A 17 -2.93 -1.81 -16.60
N GLU A 18 -3.14 -0.92 -15.64
CA GLU A 18 -3.80 0.37 -15.85
C GLU A 18 -2.99 1.29 -16.78
N GLU A 19 -1.66 1.30 -16.61
CA GLU A 19 -0.71 2.02 -17.47
C GLU A 19 -0.47 1.36 -18.85
N ARG A 20 -1.22 0.30 -19.20
CA ARG A 20 -1.09 -0.48 -20.45
C ARG A 20 0.32 -1.02 -20.71
N MET A 21 1.10 -1.26 -19.67
CA MET A 21 2.39 -1.90 -19.78
C MET A 21 2.23 -3.41 -19.99
N LYS A 22 3.19 -4.04 -20.69
CA LYS A 22 3.20 -5.50 -20.88
C LYS A 22 3.19 -6.24 -19.54
N ILE A 23 2.09 -6.91 -19.26
CA ILE A 23 1.92 -7.89 -18.19
C ILE A 23 1.84 -9.28 -18.81
N ASP A 24 2.23 -10.29 -18.04
CA ASP A 24 2.11 -11.67 -18.48
C ASP A 24 0.63 -12.00 -18.77
N ALA A 25 0.37 -12.64 -19.91
CA ALA A 25 -0.99 -12.90 -20.40
C ALA A 25 -1.81 -13.83 -19.49
N HIS A 26 -1.16 -14.59 -18.61
CA HIS A 26 -1.81 -15.51 -17.66
C HIS A 26 -1.94 -14.93 -16.25
N SER A 27 -1.56 -13.67 -16.04
CA SER A 27 -1.71 -13.06 -14.72
C SER A 27 -3.15 -12.64 -14.45
N GLU A 28 -3.77 -13.22 -13.42
CA GLU A 28 -4.93 -12.61 -12.77
C GLU A 28 -4.47 -11.33 -12.09
N VAL A 29 -4.95 -10.19 -12.58
CA VAL A 29 -4.58 -8.87 -12.07
C VAL A 29 -5.84 -8.19 -11.54
N GLY A 30 -5.84 -7.95 -10.23
CA GLY A 30 -6.86 -7.19 -9.52
C GLY A 30 -6.92 -5.73 -9.97
N MET A 31 -7.96 -5.02 -9.53
CA MET A 31 -8.07 -3.57 -9.73
C MET A 31 -7.16 -2.84 -8.73
N VAL A 32 -6.54 -1.73 -9.13
CA VAL A 32 -5.65 -0.94 -8.28
C VAL A 32 -6.32 -0.57 -6.94
N GLY A 33 -7.58 -0.14 -6.98
CA GLY A 33 -8.34 0.18 -5.77
C GLY A 33 -8.52 -1.01 -4.81
N GLY A 34 -8.71 -2.22 -5.34
CA GLY A 34 -8.82 -3.45 -4.54
C GLY A 34 -7.51 -3.80 -3.85
N GLU A 35 -6.40 -3.75 -4.58
CA GLU A 35 -5.08 -4.04 -4.01
C GLU A 35 -4.63 -2.98 -2.98
N LEU A 36 -4.97 -1.71 -3.19
CA LEU A 36 -4.78 -0.65 -2.21
C LEU A 36 -5.57 -0.90 -0.93
N ALA A 37 -6.84 -1.32 -1.04
CA ALA A 37 -7.67 -1.67 0.11
C ALA A 37 -7.09 -2.87 0.88
N ASP A 38 -6.64 -3.90 0.17
CA ASP A 38 -6.02 -5.08 0.76
C ASP A 38 -4.71 -4.75 1.50
N LEU A 39 -3.90 -3.86 0.92
CA LEU A 39 -2.69 -3.35 1.57
C LEU A 39 -3.03 -2.57 2.85
N LEU A 40 -4.04 -1.70 2.79
CA LEU A 40 -4.49 -0.90 3.93
C LEU A 40 -5.04 -1.77 5.06
N ILE A 41 -5.90 -2.74 4.76
CA ILE A 41 -6.44 -3.71 5.73
C ILE A 41 -5.30 -4.47 6.40
N TYR A 42 -4.32 -4.92 5.61
CA TYR A 42 -3.17 -5.63 6.15
C TYR A 42 -2.32 -4.74 7.06
N LEU A 43 -2.10 -3.47 6.72
CA LEU A 43 -1.44 -2.49 7.59
C LEU A 43 -2.20 -2.29 8.91
N CYS A 44 -3.53 -2.11 8.85
CA CYS A 44 -4.38 -2.04 10.04
C CYS A 44 -4.24 -3.29 10.93
N SER A 45 -4.13 -4.48 10.32
CA SER A 45 -3.93 -5.72 11.07
C SER A 45 -2.58 -5.74 11.82
N ILE A 46 -1.52 -5.18 11.22
CA ILE A 46 -0.20 -5.07 11.86
C ILE A 46 -0.25 -4.09 13.02
N THR A 47 -0.89 -2.93 12.83
CA THR A 47 -0.98 -1.89 13.87
C THR A 47 -1.80 -2.38 15.06
N ASN A 48 -2.90 -3.09 14.80
CA ASN A 48 -3.72 -3.70 15.86
C ASN A 48 -2.90 -4.71 16.68
N LYS A 49 -2.14 -5.60 16.02
CA LYS A 49 -1.27 -6.57 16.71
C LYS A 49 -0.15 -5.94 17.53
N ARG A 50 0.27 -4.73 17.16
CA ARG A 50 1.35 -3.98 17.83
C ARG A 50 0.80 -2.95 18.81
N ASN A 51 -0.51 -2.86 18.99
CA ASN A 51 -1.19 -1.86 19.79
C ASN A 51 -0.78 -0.41 19.41
N ILE A 52 -0.64 -0.15 18.10
CA ILE A 52 -0.29 1.16 17.55
C ILE A 52 -1.57 1.84 17.06
N ASP A 53 -1.82 3.06 17.53
CA ASP A 53 -2.83 3.93 16.91
C ASP A 53 -2.29 4.48 15.58
N LEU A 54 -2.71 3.86 14.49
CA LEU A 54 -2.32 4.25 13.14
C LEU A 54 -2.73 5.70 12.81
N LYS A 55 -3.87 6.18 13.30
CA LYS A 55 -4.33 7.56 13.05
C LYS A 55 -3.42 8.56 13.74
N GLN A 56 -3.06 8.30 14.99
CA GLN A 56 -2.15 9.17 15.73
C GLN A 56 -0.74 9.14 15.11
N ALA A 57 -0.23 7.96 14.74
CA ALA A 57 1.06 7.82 14.08
C ALA A 57 1.11 8.56 12.74
N PHE A 58 0.05 8.48 11.94
CA PHE A 58 -0.10 9.20 10.69
C PHE A 58 -0.06 10.72 10.90
N ARG A 59 -0.86 11.25 11.83
CA ARG A 59 -0.88 12.70 12.14
C ARG A 59 0.49 13.22 12.58
N ARG A 60 1.19 12.51 13.46
CA ARG A 60 2.55 12.88 13.90
C ARG A 60 3.53 12.94 12.72
N LYS A 61 3.42 11.99 11.79
CA LYS A 61 4.26 11.97 10.60
C LYS A 61 3.97 13.14 9.67
N GLU A 62 2.71 13.50 9.52
CA GLU A 62 2.29 14.67 8.73
C GLU A 62 2.82 15.99 9.30
N GLU A 63 2.78 16.19 10.62
CA GLU A 63 3.38 17.40 11.23
C GLU A 63 4.88 17.52 10.96
N ILE A 64 5.60 16.40 10.91
CA ILE A 64 7.01 16.38 10.51
C ILE A 64 7.15 16.68 9.01
N ASN A 65 6.28 16.13 8.17
CA ASN A 65 6.34 16.33 6.72
C ASN A 65 6.05 17.79 6.31
N LYS A 66 5.18 18.50 7.03
CA LYS A 66 4.90 19.94 6.81
C LYS A 66 6.13 20.83 6.98
N GLN A 67 7.10 20.39 7.78
CA GLN A 67 8.36 21.11 8.01
C GLN A 67 9.41 20.81 6.94
N ARG A 68 9.10 19.94 5.97
CA ARG A 68 10.01 19.57 4.89
C ARG A 68 9.74 20.42 3.66
N VAL A 69 10.80 20.97 3.10
CA VAL A 69 10.79 21.50 1.74
C VAL A 69 11.10 20.33 0.81
N TRP A 70 10.16 19.94 -0.03
CA TRP A 70 10.35 18.95 -1.07
C TRP A 70 10.73 19.71 -2.34
N SER A 71 12.02 19.72 -2.67
CA SER A 71 12.54 20.26 -3.93
C SER A 71 12.44 19.22 -5.05
#